data_AF-A0A522R2A4-F1
#
_entry.id   AF-A0A522R2A4-F1
#
_cell.length_a   1.000
_cell.length_b   1.000
_cell.length_c   1.000
_cell.angle_alpha   90.00
_cell.angle_beta   90.00
_cell.angle_gamma   90.00
#
_symmetry.space_group_name_H-M   'P 1'
#
loop_
_entity.id
_entity.type
_entity.pdbx_description
1 polymer ?
#
loop_
_entity_poly.entity_id
_entity_poly.type
_entity_poly.pdbx_seq_one_letter_code
_entity_poly.pdbx_strand_id
1 'polypeptide(L)'
;MSSETIEIRNLTMEDYLGLKKAMIAAYDGMGVIFWREESIARLIRIFPQGQICVMVNDKVAGCALSLIVEYAKFGDNHTYQEITGNYTFDTHSPKGDVLYGIELFVDPDFRGRRLARRLYDTRKTICEKLGLRAIVAGGRIPNYEQYAVQLTPRQYIEKVKARAIYDPTLTFQLSNDFHVKKILKNYLPSDLQSKGFATLLQWDNIYYEEEKNPIRQLKSTVRIGLVQWQMRQYNLEGFLQQVEYFVDAVSDYESDFILFPELFNAPLMGEFDNLNPAKAIRGLTKYTEGIFKKCRELAVSYNVNIIAGSMPVLEDKSLYNVTYLCRRDGTSDSYYKVHPTPSEVYDWGMKGGQEIKVFDTDCGRIGILICYDVEFPEMPRLLALQGMDILFVPFMTDTQNGYNRVRCCAQARAIENECYVAISGNVGNLPKVNNMDLQFSQSAIFTPSDFSFP
;
A
#
# COMPACT_ATOMS: atom_id res chain seq x y z
N MET A 1 -27.19 -22.01 43.71
CA MET A 1 -25.87 -22.01 43.04
C MET A 1 -25.89 -20.85 42.06
N SER A 2 -24.98 -19.88 42.18
CA SER A 2 -24.85 -18.79 41.21
C SER A 2 -24.58 -19.39 39.83
N SER A 3 -25.36 -19.03 38.81
CA SER A 3 -25.14 -19.49 37.44
C SER A 3 -23.83 -18.88 36.91
N GLU A 4 -22.88 -19.72 36.51
CA GLU A 4 -21.62 -19.28 35.91
C GLU A 4 -21.89 -18.56 34.58
N THR A 5 -21.42 -17.32 34.44
CA THR A 5 -21.54 -16.54 33.21
C THR A 5 -20.26 -16.61 32.39
N ILE A 6 -20.39 -16.83 31.08
CA ILE A 6 -19.27 -16.85 30.13
C ILE A 6 -19.54 -15.80 29.05
N GLU A 7 -18.61 -14.87 28.89
CA GLU A 7 -18.67 -13.80 27.88
C GLU A 7 -17.44 -13.88 26.97
N ILE A 8 -17.62 -13.65 25.68
CA ILE A 8 -16.51 -13.47 24.72
C ILE A 8 -16.65 -12.07 24.16
N ARG A 9 -15.59 -11.27 24.28
CA ARG A 9 -15.57 -9.91 23.74
C ARG A 9 -14.16 -9.50 23.34
N ASN A 10 -14.06 -8.32 22.73
CA ASN A 10 -12.76 -7.72 22.47
C ASN A 10 -12.06 -7.34 23.77
N LEU A 11 -10.76 -7.55 23.79
CA LEU A 11 -9.88 -7.18 24.90
C LEU A 11 -9.78 -5.65 24.98
N THR A 12 -9.92 -5.10 26.18
CA THR A 12 -9.67 -3.68 26.46
C THR A 12 -8.48 -3.53 27.41
N MET A 13 -7.95 -2.31 27.56
CA MET A 13 -6.85 -2.08 28.50
C MET A 13 -7.24 -2.27 29.98
N GLU A 14 -8.53 -2.16 30.30
CA GLU A 14 -9.06 -2.43 31.64
C GLU A 14 -8.85 -3.91 32.05
N ASP A 15 -8.77 -4.80 31.06
CA ASP A 15 -8.56 -6.24 31.28
C ASP A 15 -7.10 -6.61 31.57
N TYR A 16 -6.14 -5.71 31.36
CA TYR A 16 -4.71 -6.07 31.31
C TYR A 16 -4.20 -6.75 32.58
N LEU A 17 -4.61 -6.30 33.77
CA LEU A 17 -4.18 -6.93 35.03
C LEU A 17 -4.73 -8.36 35.16
N GLY A 18 -5.98 -8.59 34.75
CA GLY A 18 -6.59 -9.92 34.71
C GLY A 18 -5.92 -10.82 33.67
N LEU A 19 -5.68 -10.28 32.47
CA LEU A 19 -4.96 -10.95 31.39
C LEU A 19 -3.56 -11.40 31.83
N LYS A 20 -2.77 -10.49 32.43
CA LYS A 20 -1.42 -10.79 32.92
C LYS A 20 -1.44 -11.93 33.94
N LYS A 21 -2.39 -11.91 34.88
CA LYS A 21 -2.53 -12.99 35.87
C LYS A 21 -2.84 -14.33 35.21
N ALA A 22 -3.80 -14.34 34.28
CA ALA A 22 -4.20 -15.53 33.54
C ALA A 22 -3.06 -16.08 32.65
N MET A 23 -2.26 -15.20 32.02
CA MET A 23 -1.07 -15.57 31.24
C MET A 23 -0.03 -16.29 32.10
N ILE A 24 0.32 -15.68 33.25
CA ILE A 24 1.32 -16.24 34.16
C ILE A 24 0.87 -17.63 34.64
N ALA A 25 -0.41 -17.78 35.00
CA ALA A 25 -0.96 -19.06 35.41
C ALA A 25 -0.95 -20.10 34.28
N ALA A 26 -1.27 -19.71 33.05
CA ALA A 26 -1.30 -20.63 31.91
C ALA A 26 0.08 -21.18 31.52
N TYR A 27 1.15 -20.42 31.79
CA TYR A 27 2.54 -20.75 31.48
C TYR A 27 3.39 -21.07 32.71
N ASP A 28 2.76 -21.42 33.83
CA ASP A 28 3.46 -21.79 35.06
C ASP A 28 4.49 -22.90 34.80
N GLY A 29 5.69 -22.74 35.37
CA GLY A 29 6.84 -23.62 35.13
C GLY A 29 7.70 -23.34 33.87
N MET A 30 7.32 -22.39 33.01
CA MET A 30 8.12 -21.99 31.83
C MET A 30 8.87 -20.64 31.99
N GLY A 31 8.90 -20.10 33.22
CA GLY A 31 9.42 -18.77 33.51
C GLY A 31 8.36 -17.67 33.41
N VAL A 32 8.73 -16.44 33.72
CA VAL A 32 7.81 -15.29 33.67
C VAL A 32 7.54 -14.90 32.22
N ILE A 33 6.53 -15.52 31.60
CA ILE A 33 6.12 -15.26 30.22
C ILE A 33 4.79 -14.51 30.25
N PHE A 34 4.83 -13.20 30.02
CA PHE A 34 3.63 -12.38 29.80
C PHE A 34 3.92 -11.24 28.82
N TRP A 35 2.91 -10.81 28.09
CA TRP A 35 2.99 -9.64 27.22
C TRP A 35 2.96 -8.35 28.06
N ARG A 36 3.87 -7.43 27.77
CA ARG A 36 3.91 -6.13 28.45
C ARG A 36 2.69 -5.30 28.08
N GLU A 37 2.33 -4.37 28.95
CA GLU A 37 1.17 -3.48 28.79
C GLU A 37 1.23 -2.72 27.47
N GLU A 38 2.42 -2.21 27.11
CA GLU A 38 2.68 -1.51 25.85
C GLU A 38 2.40 -2.39 24.61
N SER A 39 2.77 -3.67 24.67
CA SER A 39 2.53 -4.64 23.59
C SER A 39 1.03 -4.89 23.40
N ILE A 40 0.29 -5.06 24.50
CA ILE A 40 -1.17 -5.25 24.47
C ILE A 40 -1.87 -3.99 23.98
N ALA A 41 -1.49 -2.82 24.48
CA ALA A 41 -2.02 -1.53 24.04
C ALA A 41 -1.80 -1.31 22.53
N ARG A 42 -0.61 -1.67 22.02
CA ARG A 42 -0.29 -1.61 20.60
C ARG A 42 -1.21 -2.52 19.77
N LEU A 43 -1.39 -3.77 20.18
CA LEU A 43 -2.26 -4.74 19.49
C LEU A 43 -3.71 -4.29 19.46
N ILE A 44 -4.24 -3.80 20.57
CA ILE A 44 -5.59 -3.23 20.65
C ILE A 44 -5.71 -2.01 19.74
N ARG A 45 -4.69 -1.15 19.66
CA ARG A 45 -4.70 0.04 18.80
C ARG A 45 -4.69 -0.29 17.31
N ILE A 46 -3.89 -1.28 16.86
CA ILE A 46 -3.76 -1.60 15.43
C ILE A 46 -4.85 -2.51 14.91
N PHE A 47 -5.33 -3.43 15.76
CA PHE A 47 -6.25 -4.46 15.33
C PHE A 47 -7.19 -4.87 16.47
N PRO A 48 -8.06 -3.94 16.94
CA PRO A 48 -8.90 -4.16 18.12
C PRO A 48 -9.79 -5.39 17.95
N GLN A 49 -10.38 -5.56 16.77
CA GLN A 49 -11.25 -6.69 16.44
C GLN A 49 -10.55 -8.05 16.52
N GLY A 50 -9.21 -8.10 16.34
CA GLY A 50 -8.41 -9.32 16.40
C GLY A 50 -7.91 -9.73 17.78
N GLN A 51 -8.14 -8.89 18.80
CA GLN A 51 -7.76 -9.16 20.19
C GLN A 51 -8.99 -9.57 20.98
N ILE A 52 -9.10 -10.86 21.32
CA ILE A 52 -10.29 -11.44 21.95
C ILE A 52 -9.94 -11.91 23.35
N CYS A 53 -10.79 -11.63 24.32
CA CYS A 53 -10.75 -12.25 25.64
C CYS A 53 -12.01 -13.06 25.91
N VAL A 54 -11.89 -14.06 26.78
CA VAL A 54 -13.03 -14.80 27.33
C VAL A 54 -13.08 -14.56 28.83
N MET A 55 -14.25 -14.14 29.31
CA MET A 55 -14.52 -13.82 30.71
C MET A 55 -15.35 -14.93 31.34
N VAL A 56 -15.06 -15.27 32.60
CA VAL A 56 -15.88 -16.15 33.43
C VAL A 56 -16.17 -15.45 34.75
N ASN A 57 -17.44 -15.15 35.03
CA ASN A 57 -17.86 -14.34 36.18
C ASN A 57 -17.01 -13.06 36.34
N ASP A 58 -16.92 -12.27 35.26
CA ASP A 58 -16.17 -11.00 35.17
C ASP A 58 -14.64 -11.11 35.35
N LYS A 59 -14.09 -12.32 35.31
CA LYS A 59 -12.62 -12.56 35.34
C LYS A 59 -12.12 -13.01 33.98
N VAL A 60 -11.01 -12.43 33.53
CA VAL A 60 -10.31 -12.87 32.31
C VAL A 60 -9.84 -14.32 32.50
N ALA A 61 -10.41 -15.23 31.72
CA ALA A 61 -10.13 -16.66 31.77
C ALA A 61 -9.21 -17.13 30.62
N GLY A 62 -9.03 -16.32 29.58
CA GLY A 62 -8.17 -16.63 28.45
C GLY A 62 -8.20 -15.55 27.38
N CYS A 63 -7.31 -15.66 26.41
CA CYS A 63 -7.18 -14.67 25.34
C CYS A 63 -6.67 -15.29 24.05
N ALA A 64 -7.00 -14.63 22.94
CA ALA A 64 -6.50 -14.89 21.60
C ALA A 64 -6.04 -13.56 20.97
N LEU A 65 -4.74 -13.42 20.73
CA LEU A 65 -4.12 -12.26 20.09
C LEU A 65 -3.79 -12.56 18.62
N SER A 66 -4.08 -11.63 17.71
CA SER A 66 -3.96 -11.88 16.27
C SER A 66 -3.43 -10.67 15.50
N LEU A 67 -2.88 -10.89 14.31
CA LEU A 67 -2.53 -9.87 13.30
C LEU A 67 -3.19 -10.22 11.97
N ILE A 68 -3.28 -9.24 11.07
CA ILE A 68 -3.45 -9.48 9.64
C ILE A 68 -2.08 -9.26 9.00
N VAL A 69 -1.62 -10.21 8.19
CA VAL A 69 -0.31 -10.15 7.53
C VAL A 69 -0.46 -10.39 6.03
N GLU A 70 0.36 -9.72 5.24
CA GLU A 70 0.57 -10.05 3.82
C GLU A 70 1.48 -11.28 3.75
N TYR A 71 0.89 -12.47 3.75
CA TYR A 71 1.59 -13.72 4.05
C TYR A 71 2.69 -14.05 3.05
N ALA A 72 2.54 -13.60 1.80
CA ALA A 72 3.54 -13.75 0.74
C ALA A 72 4.91 -13.13 1.11
N LYS A 73 4.96 -12.09 1.94
CA LYS A 73 6.21 -11.47 2.39
C LYS A 73 7.02 -12.36 3.36
N PHE A 74 6.36 -13.29 4.03
CA PHE A 74 6.96 -14.14 5.07
C PHE A 74 7.11 -15.59 4.62
N GLY A 75 6.10 -16.11 3.91
CA GLY A 75 6.03 -17.50 3.46
C GLY A 75 6.02 -18.52 4.61
N ASP A 76 6.29 -19.77 4.30
CA ASP A 76 6.18 -20.89 5.25
C ASP A 76 7.45 -21.13 6.10
N ASN A 77 8.44 -20.24 6.05
CA ASN A 77 9.75 -20.43 6.72
C ASN A 77 10.05 -19.38 7.79
N HIS A 78 9.13 -18.46 8.05
CA HIS A 78 9.35 -17.39 9.02
C HIS A 78 9.54 -17.93 10.45
N THR A 79 10.32 -17.19 11.22
CA THR A 79 10.43 -17.30 12.68
C THR A 79 9.34 -16.47 13.37
N TYR A 80 9.14 -16.70 14.66
CA TYR A 80 8.20 -15.89 15.44
C TYR A 80 8.60 -14.41 15.48
N GLN A 81 9.91 -14.13 15.55
CA GLN A 81 10.43 -12.76 15.54
C GLN A 81 10.14 -12.04 14.22
N GLU A 82 10.38 -12.69 13.09
CA GLU A 82 10.15 -12.10 11.77
C GLU A 82 8.68 -11.75 11.56
N ILE A 83 7.75 -12.68 11.83
CA ILE A 83 6.33 -12.44 11.55
C ILE A 83 5.65 -11.51 12.56
N THR A 84 6.23 -11.33 13.74
CA THR A 84 5.76 -10.34 14.73
C THR A 84 6.50 -9.01 14.66
N GLY A 85 7.44 -8.85 13.72
CA GLY A 85 8.19 -7.59 13.57
C GLY A 85 9.09 -7.30 14.75
N ASN A 86 9.88 -8.29 15.19
CA ASN A 86 10.66 -8.24 16.42
C ASN A 86 9.80 -7.85 17.64
N TYR A 87 8.60 -8.44 17.75
CA TYR A 87 7.63 -8.16 18.82
C TYR A 87 7.04 -6.73 18.84
N THR A 88 7.28 -5.92 17.80
CA THR A 88 6.69 -4.57 17.66
C THR A 88 5.31 -4.57 16.99
N PHE A 89 4.99 -5.68 16.30
CA PHE A 89 3.77 -5.89 15.51
C PHE A 89 3.59 -4.90 14.34
N ASP A 90 4.69 -4.36 13.81
CA ASP A 90 4.70 -3.52 12.60
C ASP A 90 4.42 -4.29 11.30
N THR A 91 4.46 -5.63 11.35
CA THR A 91 4.04 -6.52 10.27
C THR A 91 2.54 -6.54 10.03
N HIS A 92 1.75 -5.94 10.93
CA HIS A 92 0.31 -5.80 10.76
C HIS A 92 -0.02 -4.96 9.53
N SER A 93 -0.81 -5.53 8.61
CA SER A 93 -1.29 -4.84 7.41
C SER A 93 -2.80 -5.08 7.27
N PRO A 94 -3.64 -4.03 7.33
CA PRO A 94 -5.07 -4.15 7.03
C PRO A 94 -5.36 -4.66 5.61
N LYS A 95 -4.36 -4.60 4.71
CA LYS A 95 -4.42 -5.10 3.33
C LYS A 95 -3.89 -6.54 3.19
N GLY A 96 -3.52 -7.19 4.29
CA GLY A 96 -3.02 -8.57 4.27
C GLY A 96 -4.11 -9.60 3.99
N ASP A 97 -3.70 -10.82 3.69
CA ASP A 97 -4.55 -11.91 3.25
C ASP A 97 -4.71 -13.02 4.30
N VAL A 98 -3.92 -13.02 5.37
CA VAL A 98 -3.93 -14.08 6.39
C VAL A 98 -4.09 -13.50 7.79
N LEU A 99 -4.95 -14.13 8.59
CA LEU A 99 -5.05 -13.88 10.03
C LEU A 99 -3.97 -14.69 10.75
N TYR A 100 -2.94 -14.02 11.27
CA TYR A 100 -1.87 -14.67 12.02
C TYR A 100 -2.19 -14.76 13.51
N GLY A 101 -2.17 -15.96 14.09
CA GLY A 101 -2.36 -16.18 15.52
C GLY A 101 -1.05 -15.97 16.31
N ILE A 102 -1.00 -14.89 17.10
CA ILE A 102 0.17 -14.56 17.93
C ILE A 102 0.21 -15.43 19.19
N GLU A 103 -0.93 -15.54 19.88
CA GLU A 103 -1.03 -16.13 21.22
C GLU A 103 -2.41 -16.73 21.44
N LEU A 104 -2.51 -17.88 22.10
CA LEU A 104 -3.77 -18.41 22.60
C LEU A 104 -3.53 -19.21 23.87
N PHE A 105 -4.16 -18.79 24.96
CA PHE A 105 -4.09 -19.51 26.23
C PHE A 105 -5.42 -19.45 26.97
N VAL A 106 -5.59 -20.40 27.88
CA VAL A 106 -6.67 -20.45 28.85
C VAL A 106 -6.06 -20.74 30.21
N ASP A 107 -6.44 -19.93 31.19
CA ASP A 107 -6.05 -20.07 32.59
C ASP A 107 -6.43 -21.48 33.10
N PRO A 108 -5.52 -22.19 33.78
CA PRO A 108 -5.74 -23.54 34.27
C PRO A 108 -7.02 -23.75 35.08
N ASP A 109 -7.40 -22.78 35.92
CA ASP A 109 -8.59 -22.86 36.78
C ASP A 109 -9.89 -22.83 35.95
N PHE A 110 -9.80 -22.32 34.73
CA PHE A 110 -10.93 -22.18 33.81
C PHE A 110 -11.01 -23.27 32.74
N ARG A 111 -10.07 -24.24 32.74
CA ARG A 111 -10.07 -25.36 31.78
C ARG A 111 -11.27 -26.29 31.98
N GLY A 112 -11.53 -27.14 30.97
CA GLY A 112 -12.70 -28.03 30.94
C GLY A 112 -14.01 -27.38 30.45
N ARG A 113 -14.06 -26.05 30.30
CA ARG A 113 -15.26 -25.30 29.86
C ARG A 113 -15.31 -24.99 28.36
N ARG A 114 -14.47 -25.65 27.55
CA ARG A 114 -14.34 -25.42 26.09
C ARG A 114 -14.03 -23.95 25.70
N LEU A 115 -13.42 -23.16 26.59
CA LEU A 115 -13.12 -21.74 26.34
C LEU A 115 -12.14 -21.53 25.17
N ALA A 116 -11.12 -22.39 25.07
CA ALA A 116 -10.17 -22.32 23.96
C ALA A 116 -10.86 -22.53 22.59
N ARG A 117 -11.87 -23.42 22.53
CA ARG A 117 -12.64 -23.67 21.30
C ARG A 117 -13.45 -22.42 20.91
N ARG A 118 -14.09 -21.77 21.88
CA ARG A 118 -14.79 -20.50 21.69
C ARG A 118 -13.88 -19.40 21.11
N LEU A 119 -12.64 -19.31 21.59
CA LEU A 119 -11.63 -18.37 21.06
C LEU A 119 -11.25 -18.70 19.60
N TYR A 120 -11.04 -19.98 19.27
CA TYR A 120 -10.79 -20.39 17.89
C TYR A 120 -11.99 -20.12 16.97
N ASP A 121 -13.22 -20.44 17.40
CA ASP A 121 -14.44 -20.18 16.62
C ASP A 121 -14.63 -18.69 16.36
N THR A 122 -14.29 -17.84 17.34
CA THR A 122 -14.33 -16.38 17.19
C THR A 122 -13.28 -15.89 16.20
N ARG A 123 -12.05 -16.44 16.23
CA ARG A 123 -11.02 -16.14 15.20
C ARG A 123 -11.45 -16.56 13.80
N LYS A 124 -12.08 -17.74 13.65
CA LYS A 124 -12.65 -18.21 12.37
C LYS A 124 -13.67 -17.20 11.85
N THR A 125 -14.58 -16.77 12.72
CA THR A 125 -15.59 -15.75 12.38
C THR A 125 -14.95 -14.42 11.93
N ILE A 126 -13.87 -13.98 12.58
CA ILE A 126 -13.14 -12.77 12.16
C ILE A 126 -12.47 -12.97 10.80
N CYS A 127 -11.81 -14.11 10.60
CA CYS A 127 -11.16 -14.46 9.33
C CYS A 127 -12.17 -14.43 8.18
N GLU A 128 -13.34 -15.04 8.38
CA GLU A 128 -14.45 -15.05 7.42
C GLU A 128 -15.00 -13.64 7.15
N LYS A 129 -15.32 -12.88 8.21
CA LYS A 129 -15.88 -11.52 8.07
C LYS A 129 -14.95 -10.54 7.37
N LEU A 130 -13.65 -10.73 7.53
CA LEU A 130 -12.62 -9.88 6.91
C LEU A 130 -12.21 -10.36 5.51
N GLY A 131 -12.83 -11.44 5.00
CA GLY A 131 -12.49 -11.99 3.68
C GLY A 131 -11.04 -12.48 3.60
N LEU A 132 -10.46 -12.94 4.72
CA LEU A 132 -9.07 -13.42 4.76
C LEU A 132 -9.01 -14.87 4.27
N ARG A 133 -7.91 -15.23 3.63
CA ARG A 133 -7.66 -16.54 3.01
C ARG A 133 -7.61 -17.68 4.01
N ALA A 134 -6.96 -17.46 5.14
CA ALA A 134 -6.71 -18.48 6.13
C ALA A 134 -6.35 -17.88 7.49
N ILE A 135 -6.40 -18.74 8.52
CA ILE A 135 -5.73 -18.50 9.79
C ILE A 135 -4.44 -19.30 9.80
N VAL A 136 -3.33 -18.66 10.13
CA VAL A 136 -2.02 -19.32 10.28
C VAL A 136 -1.46 -19.06 11.68
N ALA A 137 -0.85 -20.08 12.29
CA ALA A 137 -0.15 -19.92 13.56
C ALA A 137 0.96 -20.95 13.72
N GLY A 138 2.00 -20.62 14.49
CA GLY A 138 2.95 -21.63 14.97
C GLY A 138 2.44 -22.32 16.23
N GLY A 139 2.19 -23.62 16.15
CA GLY A 139 1.80 -24.47 17.28
C GLY A 139 3.00 -25.16 17.91
N ARG A 140 3.21 -24.94 19.21
CA ARG A 140 4.19 -25.67 20.03
C ARG A 140 3.82 -27.16 20.10
N ILE A 141 4.82 -28.02 20.30
CA ILE A 141 4.67 -29.46 20.52
C ILE A 141 5.36 -29.84 21.85
N PRO A 142 4.83 -29.37 22.99
CA PRO A 142 5.56 -29.31 24.25
C PRO A 142 5.97 -30.69 24.82
N ASN A 143 5.36 -31.78 24.36
CA ASN A 143 5.76 -33.12 24.80
C ASN A 143 6.89 -33.72 23.94
N TYR A 144 7.33 -33.05 22.87
CA TYR A 144 8.29 -33.61 21.91
C TYR A 144 9.65 -33.93 22.54
N GLU A 145 10.11 -33.17 23.53
CA GLU A 145 11.37 -33.45 24.22
C GLU A 145 11.48 -34.88 24.76
N GLN A 146 10.35 -35.48 25.17
CA GLN A 146 10.28 -36.84 25.73
C GLN A 146 10.48 -37.92 24.65
N TYR A 147 10.26 -37.58 23.38
CA TYR A 147 10.32 -38.49 22.24
C TYR A 147 11.47 -38.19 21.28
N ALA A 148 12.16 -37.05 21.45
CA ALA A 148 13.16 -36.53 20.51
C ALA A 148 14.37 -37.47 20.28
N VAL A 149 14.63 -38.41 21.20
CA VAL A 149 15.68 -39.43 21.03
C VAL A 149 15.25 -40.54 20.06
N GLN A 150 13.96 -40.83 19.98
CA GLN A 150 13.42 -41.99 19.24
C GLN A 150 12.70 -41.60 17.96
N LEU A 151 12.13 -40.40 17.91
CA LEU A 151 11.27 -39.93 16.82
C LEU A 151 11.79 -38.61 16.27
N THR A 152 11.80 -38.49 14.94
CA THR A 152 11.90 -37.19 14.28
C THR A 152 10.63 -36.35 14.54
N PRO A 153 10.66 -35.01 14.39
CA PRO A 153 9.47 -34.18 14.60
C PRO A 153 8.31 -34.59 13.68
N ARG A 154 8.64 -35.00 12.44
CA ARG A 154 7.66 -35.53 11.48
C ARG A 154 6.99 -36.80 11.99
N GLN A 155 7.75 -37.79 12.45
CA GLN A 155 7.19 -39.03 12.98
C GLN A 155 6.35 -38.80 14.24
N TYR A 156 6.77 -37.87 15.10
CA TYR A 156 6.00 -37.46 16.28
C TYR A 156 4.64 -36.88 15.88
N ILE A 157 4.61 -35.91 14.95
CA ILE A 157 3.36 -35.29 14.46
C ILE A 157 2.42 -36.33 13.85
N GLU A 158 2.93 -37.26 13.05
CA GLU A 158 2.11 -38.31 12.45
C GLU A 158 1.52 -39.26 13.50
N LYS A 159 2.27 -39.58 14.56
CA LYS A 159 1.74 -40.36 15.69
C LYS A 159 0.69 -39.59 16.49
N VAL A 160 0.83 -38.27 16.64
CA VAL A 160 -0.20 -37.42 17.27
C VAL A 160 -1.47 -37.38 16.41
N LYS A 161 -1.35 -37.19 15.09
CA LYS A 161 -2.49 -37.25 14.16
C LYS A 161 -3.21 -38.60 14.22
N ALA A 162 -2.46 -39.69 14.30
CA ALA A 162 -2.98 -41.04 14.42
C ALA A 162 -3.50 -41.38 15.85
N ARG A 163 -3.45 -40.44 16.79
CA ARG A 163 -3.84 -40.60 18.21
C ARG A 163 -3.04 -41.68 18.96
N ALA A 164 -1.84 -42.03 18.47
CA ALA A 164 -0.92 -42.94 19.14
C ALA A 164 -0.09 -42.25 20.22
N ILE A 165 0.07 -40.91 20.11
CA ILE A 165 0.71 -40.06 21.11
C ILE A 165 -0.26 -38.91 21.42
N TYR A 166 -0.34 -38.52 22.69
CA TYR A 166 -1.09 -37.34 23.11
C TYR A 166 -0.14 -36.14 23.29
N ASP A 167 -0.35 -35.10 22.49
CA ASP A 167 0.24 -33.78 22.67
C ASP A 167 -0.86 -32.77 22.99
N PRO A 168 -0.82 -32.06 24.14
CA PRO A 168 -1.93 -31.23 24.58
C PRO A 168 -2.23 -30.04 23.65
N THR A 169 -1.20 -29.53 22.95
CA THR A 169 -1.33 -28.38 22.06
C THR A 169 -1.74 -28.83 20.67
N LEU A 170 -0.98 -29.74 20.07
CA LEU A 170 -1.22 -30.19 18.70
C LEU A 170 -2.52 -30.99 18.58
N THR A 171 -2.84 -31.87 19.53
CA THR A 171 -4.11 -32.61 19.52
C THR A 171 -5.30 -31.65 19.54
N PHE A 172 -5.20 -30.58 20.35
CA PHE A 172 -6.25 -29.59 20.45
C PHE A 172 -6.40 -28.79 19.14
N GLN A 173 -5.30 -28.35 18.54
CA GLN A 173 -5.31 -27.61 17.28
C GLN A 173 -5.93 -28.43 16.14
N LEU A 174 -5.54 -29.70 16.01
CA LEU A 174 -6.12 -30.63 15.04
C LEU A 174 -7.62 -30.85 15.26
N SER A 175 -8.07 -30.86 16.53
CA SER A 175 -9.50 -31.00 16.86
C SER A 175 -10.35 -29.77 16.56
N ASN A 176 -9.71 -28.64 16.23
CA ASN A 176 -10.35 -27.40 15.79
C ASN A 176 -10.15 -27.16 14.28
N ASP A 177 -9.99 -28.23 13.49
CA ASP A 177 -9.90 -28.23 12.01
C ASP A 177 -8.64 -27.57 11.44
N PHE A 178 -7.63 -27.31 12.26
CA PHE A 178 -6.32 -26.90 11.73
C PHE A 178 -5.59 -28.13 11.18
N HIS A 179 -4.88 -27.94 10.08
CA HIS A 179 -3.95 -28.94 9.56
C HIS A 179 -2.50 -28.46 9.70
N VAL A 180 -1.57 -29.40 9.83
CA VAL A 180 -0.14 -29.09 9.83
C VAL A 180 0.32 -28.90 8.39
N LYS A 181 0.62 -27.65 8.02
CA LYS A 181 1.15 -27.28 6.71
C LYS A 181 2.65 -27.61 6.60
N LYS A 182 3.40 -27.33 7.66
CA LYS A 182 4.86 -27.52 7.69
C LYS A 182 5.40 -27.69 9.11
N ILE A 183 6.66 -28.13 9.21
CA ILE A 183 7.46 -28.08 10.43
C ILE A 183 8.38 -26.87 10.35
N LEU A 184 8.27 -25.96 11.30
CA LEU A 184 9.16 -24.81 11.45
C LEU A 184 10.33 -25.22 12.35
N LYS A 185 11.53 -24.78 11.94
CA LYS A 185 12.78 -24.95 12.70
C LYS A 185 13.17 -23.61 13.29
N ASN A 186 13.67 -23.60 14.53
CA ASN A 186 14.07 -22.37 15.23
C ASN A 186 12.95 -21.32 15.31
N TYR A 187 11.69 -21.76 15.32
CA TYR A 187 10.54 -20.85 15.30
C TYR A 187 10.45 -20.02 16.58
N LEU A 188 10.64 -20.70 17.72
CA LEU A 188 10.77 -20.08 19.05
C LEU A 188 11.92 -20.79 19.78
N PRO A 189 13.18 -20.34 19.62
CA PRO A 189 14.36 -21.06 20.13
C PRO A 189 14.37 -21.26 21.66
N SER A 190 13.68 -20.40 22.41
CA SER A 190 13.51 -20.52 23.87
C SER A 190 12.59 -21.68 24.29
N ASP A 191 11.84 -22.29 23.38
CA ASP A 191 10.95 -23.41 23.66
C ASP A 191 11.71 -24.74 23.74
N LEU A 192 12.27 -25.02 24.92
CA LEU A 192 13.04 -26.24 25.20
C LEU A 192 12.19 -27.51 25.12
N GLN A 193 10.92 -27.43 25.52
CA GLN A 193 9.94 -28.52 25.51
C GLN A 193 9.66 -29.03 24.09
N SER A 194 9.62 -28.11 23.12
CA SER A 194 9.48 -28.45 21.69
C SER A 194 10.83 -28.62 20.97
N LYS A 195 11.98 -28.51 21.67
CA LYS A 195 13.33 -28.50 21.08
C LYS A 195 13.51 -27.47 19.95
N GLY A 196 12.85 -26.31 20.06
CA GLY A 196 12.87 -25.26 19.03
C GLY A 196 12.09 -25.57 17.74
N PHE A 197 11.39 -26.71 17.66
CA PHE A 197 10.49 -27.04 16.57
C PHE A 197 9.07 -26.52 16.85
N ALA A 198 8.34 -26.17 15.80
CA ALA A 198 6.92 -25.88 15.87
C ALA A 198 6.20 -26.43 14.63
N THR A 199 4.89 -26.61 14.75
CA THR A 199 4.02 -26.89 13.60
C THR A 199 3.53 -25.57 13.02
N LEU A 200 3.70 -25.36 11.72
CA LEU A 200 2.97 -24.31 11.01
C LEU A 200 1.56 -24.85 10.75
N LEU A 201 0.58 -24.29 11.45
CA LEU A 201 -0.81 -24.69 11.37
C LEU A 201 -1.57 -23.74 10.48
N GLN A 202 -2.50 -24.30 9.71
CA GLN A 202 -3.38 -23.54 8.85
C GLN A 202 -4.82 -24.03 9.02
N TRP A 203 -5.75 -23.08 9.12
CA TRP A 203 -7.18 -23.31 8.92
C TRP A 203 -7.59 -22.53 7.67
N ASP A 204 -8.16 -23.23 6.69
CA ASP A 204 -8.56 -22.65 5.41
C ASP A 204 -9.95 -22.03 5.53
N ASN A 205 -10.07 -20.75 5.13
CA ASN A 205 -11.37 -20.13 5.01
C ASN A 205 -12.02 -20.62 3.69
N ILE A 206 -12.96 -21.55 3.81
CA ILE A 206 -13.66 -22.12 2.64
C ILE A 206 -14.55 -21.11 1.90
N TYR A 207 -14.87 -19.98 2.54
CA TYR A 207 -15.62 -18.88 1.92
C TYR A 207 -14.71 -17.84 1.28
N TYR A 208 -13.38 -18.02 1.37
CA TYR A 208 -12.46 -17.12 0.69
C TYR A 208 -12.57 -17.30 -0.82
N GLU A 209 -13.05 -16.26 -1.48
CA GLU A 209 -12.87 -16.10 -2.90
C GLU A 209 -11.64 -15.22 -3.10
N GLU A 210 -10.62 -15.77 -3.74
CA GLU A 210 -9.51 -14.94 -4.22
C GLU A 210 -10.15 -13.89 -5.11
N GLU A 211 -9.97 -12.61 -4.78
CA GLU A 211 -10.28 -11.52 -5.71
C GLU A 211 -9.45 -11.77 -6.95
N LYS A 212 -10.04 -12.52 -7.89
CA LYS A 212 -9.57 -12.61 -9.25
C LYS A 212 -9.76 -11.20 -9.77
N ASN A 213 -8.73 -10.39 -9.60
CA ASN A 213 -8.45 -9.27 -10.45
C ASN A 213 -7.50 -9.80 -11.53
N PRO A 214 -7.98 -10.61 -12.51
CA PRO A 214 -7.12 -11.19 -13.56
C PRO A 214 -6.49 -10.11 -14.45
N ILE A 215 -6.85 -8.84 -14.26
CA ILE A 215 -6.32 -7.67 -14.97
C ILE A 215 -5.09 -7.08 -14.25
N ARG A 216 -4.80 -7.45 -12.99
CA ARG A 216 -3.63 -6.95 -12.23
C ARG A 216 -2.47 -7.93 -12.17
N GLN A 217 -2.22 -8.70 -13.23
CA GLN A 217 -0.84 -9.10 -13.48
C GLN A 217 -0.10 -7.81 -13.85
N LEU A 218 0.62 -7.23 -12.89
CA LEU A 218 1.46 -6.06 -13.14
C LEU A 218 2.32 -6.35 -14.36
N LYS A 219 2.14 -5.55 -15.42
CA LYS A 219 2.93 -5.70 -16.64
C LYS A 219 4.41 -5.63 -16.28
N SER A 220 5.18 -6.63 -16.71
CA SER A 220 6.64 -6.64 -16.55
C SER A 220 7.34 -5.63 -17.47
N THR A 221 6.62 -5.06 -18.43
CA THR A 221 7.10 -4.08 -19.39
C THR A 221 6.03 -3.03 -19.58
N VAL A 222 6.40 -1.76 -19.40
CA VAL A 222 5.50 -0.61 -19.53
C VAL A 222 6.00 0.27 -20.66
N ARG A 223 5.13 0.59 -21.63
CA ARG A 223 5.45 1.48 -22.75
C ARG A 223 4.94 2.89 -22.49
N ILE A 224 5.80 3.89 -22.60
CA ILE A 224 5.47 5.27 -22.26
C ILE A 224 5.69 6.18 -23.48
N GLY A 225 4.65 6.91 -23.88
CA GLY A 225 4.74 8.01 -24.83
C GLY A 225 4.93 9.36 -24.11
N LEU A 226 5.93 10.14 -24.52
CA LEU A 226 6.18 11.47 -23.99
C LEU A 226 5.89 12.53 -25.03
N VAL A 227 5.00 13.47 -24.72
CA VAL A 227 4.62 14.55 -25.63
C VAL A 227 5.46 15.78 -25.36
N GLN A 228 6.45 16.03 -26.21
CA GLN A 228 7.15 17.31 -26.20
C GLN A 228 6.31 18.36 -26.93
N TRP A 229 5.54 19.13 -26.15
CA TRP A 229 4.48 19.98 -26.67
C TRP A 229 5.01 21.30 -27.22
N GLN A 230 4.63 21.65 -28.45
CA GLN A 230 5.00 22.93 -29.03
C GLN A 230 3.97 24.00 -28.66
N MET A 231 4.40 24.97 -27.86
CA MET A 231 3.66 26.19 -27.59
C MET A 231 3.51 27.01 -28.87
N ARG A 232 2.27 27.13 -29.33
CA ARG A 232 1.77 28.04 -30.36
C ARG A 232 0.34 28.40 -30.01
N GLN A 233 -0.21 29.47 -30.58
CA GLN A 233 -1.62 29.80 -30.37
C GLN A 233 -2.52 28.79 -31.07
N TYR A 234 -3.51 28.28 -30.35
CA TYR A 234 -4.59 27.43 -30.88
C TYR A 234 -5.94 28.01 -30.44
N ASN A 235 -6.99 27.75 -31.22
CA ASN A 235 -8.35 27.77 -30.68
C ASN A 235 -8.62 26.43 -29.96
N LEU A 236 -9.72 26.34 -29.21
CA LEU A 236 -10.04 25.12 -28.45
C LEU A 236 -10.15 23.87 -29.34
N GLU A 237 -10.79 23.98 -30.50
CA GLU A 237 -10.97 22.87 -31.43
C GLU A 237 -9.64 22.33 -31.96
N GLY A 238 -8.77 23.21 -32.47
CA GLY A 238 -7.44 22.85 -32.95
C GLY A 238 -6.55 22.30 -31.84
N PHE A 239 -6.66 22.86 -30.63
CA PHE A 239 -5.95 22.33 -29.46
C PHE A 239 -6.37 20.88 -29.15
N LEU A 240 -7.68 20.60 -29.06
CA LEU A 240 -8.18 19.26 -28.79
C LEU A 240 -7.84 18.27 -29.91
N GLN A 241 -7.83 18.73 -31.17
CA GLN A 241 -7.38 17.92 -32.30
C GLN A 241 -5.90 17.52 -32.16
N GLN A 242 -5.04 18.44 -31.71
CA GLN A 242 -3.62 18.12 -31.45
C GLN A 242 -3.46 17.14 -30.27
N VAL A 243 -4.23 17.32 -29.20
CA VAL A 243 -4.24 16.38 -28.06
C VAL A 243 -4.64 14.98 -28.54
N GLU A 244 -5.73 14.86 -29.28
CA GLU A 244 -6.20 13.59 -29.82
C GLU A 244 -5.19 12.97 -30.80
N TYR A 245 -4.56 13.76 -31.67
CA TYR A 245 -3.51 13.28 -32.57
C TYR A 245 -2.36 12.60 -31.81
N PHE A 246 -1.86 13.20 -30.73
CA PHE A 246 -0.78 12.58 -29.95
C PHE A 246 -1.26 11.32 -29.22
N VAL A 247 -2.49 11.32 -28.70
CA VAL A 247 -3.07 10.14 -28.04
C VAL A 247 -3.23 8.99 -29.04
N ASP A 248 -3.79 9.24 -30.21
CA ASP A 248 -3.95 8.28 -31.29
C ASP A 248 -2.59 7.72 -31.71
N ALA A 249 -1.64 8.60 -32.03
CA ALA A 249 -0.31 8.23 -32.49
C ALA A 249 0.45 7.34 -31.50
N VAL A 250 0.37 7.56 -30.18
CA VAL A 250 1.05 6.69 -29.20
C VAL A 250 0.28 5.40 -28.93
N SER A 251 -1.04 5.42 -29.13
CA SER A 251 -1.91 4.25 -28.95
C SER A 251 -1.70 3.23 -30.06
N ASP A 252 -1.39 3.67 -31.27
CA ASP A 252 -0.92 2.81 -32.38
C ASP A 252 0.34 2.01 -32.04
N TYR A 253 1.17 2.51 -31.11
CA TYR A 253 2.34 1.77 -30.59
C TYR A 253 2.02 0.92 -29.37
N GLU A 254 0.74 0.74 -29.01
CA GLU A 254 0.28 0.03 -27.82
C GLU A 254 0.86 0.61 -26.52
N SER A 255 0.94 1.94 -26.44
CA SER A 255 1.48 2.61 -25.25
C SER A 255 0.61 2.38 -24.01
N ASP A 256 1.26 2.19 -22.88
CA ASP A 256 0.61 2.06 -21.58
C ASP A 256 0.20 3.42 -21.01
N PHE A 257 1.09 4.39 -21.20
CA PHE A 257 0.91 5.77 -20.76
C PHE A 257 1.22 6.78 -21.86
N ILE A 258 0.56 7.92 -21.79
CA ILE A 258 0.98 9.16 -22.44
C ILE A 258 1.13 10.28 -21.40
N LEU A 259 2.25 11.01 -21.45
CA LEU A 259 2.52 12.15 -20.58
C LEU A 259 2.52 13.46 -21.38
N PHE A 260 1.56 14.33 -21.08
CA PHE A 260 1.57 15.73 -21.53
C PHE A 260 2.38 16.62 -20.57
N PRO A 261 2.89 17.79 -21.00
CA PRO A 261 3.64 18.70 -20.14
C PRO A 261 2.81 19.53 -19.16
N GLU A 262 3.49 20.21 -18.23
CA GLU A 262 2.85 21.19 -17.33
C GLU A 262 2.23 22.33 -18.13
N LEU A 263 1.05 22.80 -17.71
CA LEU A 263 0.32 23.91 -18.32
C LEU A 263 0.20 23.78 -19.85
N PHE A 264 0.05 22.56 -20.36
CA PHE A 264 -0.01 22.30 -21.81
C PHE A 264 -1.20 23.01 -22.49
N ASN A 265 -2.23 23.42 -21.73
CA ASN A 265 -3.35 24.22 -22.22
C ASN A 265 -3.06 25.73 -22.33
N ALA A 266 -1.85 26.17 -21.97
CA ALA A 266 -1.38 27.55 -22.12
C ALA A 266 -1.56 28.17 -23.53
N PRO A 267 -1.49 27.42 -24.65
CA PRO A 267 -1.88 27.92 -25.96
C PRO A 267 -3.23 28.63 -26.07
N LEU A 268 -4.20 28.22 -25.24
CA LEU A 268 -5.54 28.81 -25.20
C LEU A 268 -5.57 30.15 -24.47
N MET A 269 -4.46 30.55 -23.85
CA MET A 269 -4.34 31.84 -23.16
C MET A 269 -4.42 33.01 -24.13
N GLY A 270 -4.20 32.75 -25.44
CA GLY A 270 -4.35 33.71 -26.54
C GLY A 270 -5.64 34.53 -26.51
N GLU A 271 -6.75 33.92 -26.06
CA GLU A 271 -8.05 34.61 -25.93
C GLU A 271 -8.05 35.70 -24.83
N PHE A 272 -7.06 35.68 -23.95
CA PHE A 272 -6.92 36.55 -22.79
C PHE A 272 -5.65 37.42 -22.83
N ASP A 273 -4.93 37.47 -23.96
CA ASP A 273 -3.64 38.18 -24.12
C ASP A 273 -3.68 39.67 -23.70
N ASN A 274 -4.85 40.32 -23.81
CA ASN A 274 -5.03 41.72 -23.43
C ASN A 274 -5.18 41.93 -21.90
N LEU A 275 -5.21 40.85 -21.12
CA LEU A 275 -5.33 40.90 -19.66
C LEU A 275 -3.95 40.85 -18.99
N ASN A 276 -3.88 41.23 -17.72
CA ASN A 276 -2.67 41.00 -16.93
C ASN A 276 -2.44 39.48 -16.71
N PRO A 277 -1.20 39.04 -16.41
CA PRO A 277 -0.86 37.62 -16.27
C PRO A 277 -1.78 36.86 -15.31
N ALA A 278 -2.10 37.44 -14.13
CA ALA A 278 -2.98 36.85 -13.14
C ALA A 278 -4.42 36.60 -13.63
N LYS A 279 -4.93 37.46 -14.51
CA LYS A 279 -6.26 37.30 -15.13
C LYS A 279 -6.22 36.32 -16.31
N ALA A 280 -5.14 36.32 -17.09
CA ALA A 280 -4.97 35.45 -18.24
C ALA A 280 -4.93 33.97 -17.83
N ILE A 281 -4.12 33.63 -16.83
CA ILE A 281 -4.05 32.26 -16.27
C ILE A 281 -5.38 31.81 -15.65
N ARG A 282 -6.15 32.73 -15.05
CA ARG A 282 -7.51 32.44 -14.55
C ARG A 282 -8.52 32.27 -15.67
N GLY A 283 -8.27 32.83 -16.86
CA GLY A 283 -9.08 32.60 -18.03
C GLY A 283 -9.03 31.14 -18.49
N LEU A 284 -7.84 30.51 -18.40
CA LEU A 284 -7.64 29.11 -18.78
C LEU A 284 -8.46 28.11 -17.96
N THR A 285 -8.83 28.46 -16.72
CA THR A 285 -9.61 27.56 -15.85
C THR A 285 -10.96 27.20 -16.47
N LYS A 286 -11.48 28.04 -17.38
CA LYS A 286 -12.72 27.80 -18.12
C LYS A 286 -12.65 26.58 -19.04
N TYR A 287 -11.46 26.21 -19.50
CA TYR A 287 -11.28 25.06 -20.40
C TYR A 287 -10.92 23.78 -19.64
N THR A 288 -10.45 23.87 -18.40
CA THR A 288 -9.88 22.73 -17.66
C THR A 288 -10.85 21.56 -17.54
N GLU A 289 -12.12 21.81 -17.19
CA GLU A 289 -13.13 20.75 -17.06
C GLU A 289 -13.42 20.07 -18.42
N GLY A 290 -13.54 20.85 -19.48
CA GLY A 290 -13.79 20.34 -20.83
C GLY A 290 -12.62 19.50 -21.36
N ILE A 291 -11.39 19.98 -21.16
CA ILE A 291 -10.17 19.26 -21.55
C ILE A 291 -10.04 17.96 -20.73
N PHE A 292 -10.24 18.02 -19.41
CA PHE A 292 -10.23 16.84 -18.55
C PHE A 292 -11.23 15.78 -19.02
N LYS A 293 -12.48 16.18 -19.31
CA LYS A 293 -13.50 15.27 -19.81
C LYS A 293 -13.09 14.62 -21.14
N LYS A 294 -12.58 15.42 -22.09
CA LYS A 294 -12.09 14.90 -23.38
C LYS A 294 -10.92 13.94 -23.18
N CYS A 295 -9.96 14.25 -22.29
CA CYS A 295 -8.88 13.30 -21.96
C CYS A 295 -9.40 11.98 -21.37
N ARG A 296 -10.43 12.00 -20.53
CA ARG A 296 -11.06 10.76 -20.03
C ARG A 296 -11.72 9.95 -21.15
N GLU A 297 -12.45 10.62 -22.05
CA GLU A 297 -13.05 9.98 -23.22
C GLU A 297 -11.99 9.35 -24.12
N LEU A 298 -10.89 10.06 -24.37
CA LEU A 298 -9.76 9.58 -25.16
C LEU A 298 -9.05 8.39 -24.49
N ALA A 299 -8.82 8.45 -23.18
CA ALA A 299 -8.17 7.37 -22.42
C ALA A 299 -8.90 6.03 -22.59
N VAL A 300 -10.24 6.04 -22.53
CA VAL A 300 -11.07 4.85 -22.74
C VAL A 300 -11.08 4.45 -24.22
N SER A 301 -11.32 5.41 -25.12
CA SER A 301 -11.51 5.14 -26.56
C SER A 301 -10.26 4.55 -27.22
N TYR A 302 -9.10 5.06 -26.83
CA TYR A 302 -7.80 4.61 -27.35
C TYR A 302 -7.11 3.59 -26.45
N ASN A 303 -7.76 3.19 -25.35
CA ASN A 303 -7.24 2.21 -24.39
C ASN A 303 -5.81 2.58 -23.93
N VAL A 304 -5.63 3.79 -23.40
CA VAL A 304 -4.34 4.31 -22.91
C VAL A 304 -4.52 5.11 -21.62
N ASN A 305 -3.59 5.01 -20.67
CA ASN A 305 -3.61 5.86 -19.48
C ASN A 305 -3.03 7.24 -19.84
N ILE A 306 -3.77 8.31 -19.58
CA ILE A 306 -3.37 9.68 -19.93
C ILE A 306 -3.02 10.45 -18.67
N ILE A 307 -1.77 10.91 -18.58
CA ILE A 307 -1.37 11.93 -17.62
C ILE A 307 -1.51 13.26 -18.33
N ALA A 308 -2.61 13.95 -18.05
CA ALA A 308 -3.08 15.12 -18.78
C ALA A 308 -2.33 16.40 -18.39
N GLY A 309 -0.99 16.32 -18.40
CA GLY A 309 -0.12 17.46 -18.16
C GLY A 309 -0.45 18.13 -16.86
N SER A 310 -0.53 19.45 -16.85
CA SER A 310 -1.26 20.15 -15.79
C SER A 310 -2.02 21.34 -16.33
N MET A 311 -3.00 21.80 -15.56
CA MET A 311 -3.88 22.90 -15.92
C MET A 311 -4.23 23.73 -14.67
N PRO A 312 -4.53 25.02 -14.84
CA PRO A 312 -4.98 25.85 -13.74
C PRO A 312 -6.42 25.48 -13.35
N VAL A 313 -6.67 25.38 -12.05
CA VAL A 313 -8.01 25.11 -11.46
C VAL A 313 -8.32 26.18 -10.42
N LEU A 314 -9.55 26.70 -10.43
CA LEU A 314 -10.03 27.69 -9.47
C LEU A 314 -11.02 27.03 -8.50
N GLU A 315 -10.61 26.88 -7.23
CA GLU A 315 -11.41 26.28 -6.16
C GLU A 315 -11.40 27.23 -4.96
N ASP A 316 -12.57 27.54 -4.39
CA ASP A 316 -12.70 28.42 -3.22
C ASP A 316 -11.89 29.72 -3.34
N LYS A 317 -11.90 30.33 -4.53
CA LYS A 317 -11.15 31.54 -4.95
C LYS A 317 -9.62 31.37 -5.00
N SER A 318 -9.11 30.20 -4.65
CA SER A 318 -7.69 29.84 -4.72
C SER A 318 -7.38 29.19 -6.06
N LEU A 319 -6.25 29.59 -6.67
CA LEU A 319 -5.79 29.04 -7.94
C LEU A 319 -4.78 27.94 -7.67
N TYR A 320 -4.92 26.80 -8.32
CA TYR A 320 -4.04 25.65 -8.18
C TYR A 320 -3.52 25.21 -9.56
N ASN A 321 -2.34 24.58 -9.57
CA ASN A 321 -1.79 23.89 -10.73
C ASN A 321 -2.02 22.39 -10.53
N VAL A 322 -2.90 21.79 -11.35
CA VAL A 322 -3.44 20.44 -11.12
C VAL A 322 -3.17 19.56 -12.33
N THR A 323 -2.66 18.35 -12.09
CA THR A 323 -2.59 17.28 -13.08
C THR A 323 -3.71 16.27 -12.85
N TYR A 324 -4.16 15.64 -13.92
CA TYR A 324 -5.14 14.57 -13.89
C TYR A 324 -4.56 13.29 -14.48
N LEU A 325 -4.71 12.19 -13.75
CA LEU A 325 -4.53 10.83 -14.27
C LEU A 325 -5.88 10.33 -14.76
N CYS A 326 -6.04 10.17 -16.07
CA CYS A 326 -7.21 9.56 -16.69
C CYS A 326 -6.87 8.12 -17.07
N ARG A 327 -7.48 7.14 -16.40
CA ARG A 327 -7.19 5.74 -16.65
C ARG A 327 -8.01 5.21 -17.83
N ARG A 328 -7.45 4.22 -18.53
CA ARG A 328 -8.10 3.54 -19.66
C ARG A 328 -9.39 2.79 -19.28
N ASP A 329 -9.60 2.53 -17.99
CA ASP A 329 -10.85 1.96 -17.43
C ASP A 329 -11.94 3.00 -17.18
N GLY A 330 -11.66 4.28 -17.44
CA GLY A 330 -12.58 5.40 -17.26
C GLY A 330 -12.54 6.05 -15.88
N THR A 331 -11.81 5.49 -14.92
CA THR A 331 -11.57 6.13 -13.62
C THR A 331 -10.54 7.26 -13.75
N SER A 332 -10.49 8.15 -12.76
CA SER A 332 -9.54 9.26 -12.78
C SER A 332 -9.15 9.72 -11.39
N ASP A 333 -7.96 10.29 -11.28
CA ASP A 333 -7.44 10.92 -10.07
C ASP A 333 -6.79 12.27 -10.41
N SER A 334 -6.50 13.07 -9.39
CA SER A 334 -5.77 14.33 -9.52
C SER A 334 -4.62 14.46 -8.52
N TYR A 335 -3.65 15.28 -8.90
CA TYR A 335 -2.58 15.74 -8.03
C TYR A 335 -2.43 17.26 -8.14
N TYR A 336 -2.36 17.91 -6.99
CA TYR A 336 -2.22 19.35 -6.86
C TYR A 336 -0.75 19.64 -6.58
N LYS A 337 -0.09 20.43 -7.43
CA LYS A 337 1.31 20.82 -7.28
C LYS A 337 1.56 21.33 -5.86
N VAL A 338 2.47 20.70 -5.13
CA VAL A 338 2.72 21.04 -3.72
C VAL A 338 3.61 22.27 -3.61
N HIS A 339 4.60 22.39 -4.50
CA HIS A 339 5.52 23.53 -4.55
C HIS A 339 5.28 24.38 -5.80
N PRO A 340 4.36 25.37 -5.76
CA PRO A 340 4.34 26.42 -6.76
C PRO A 340 5.68 27.17 -6.77
N THR A 341 6.15 27.53 -7.96
CA THR A 341 7.36 28.34 -8.10
C THR A 341 7.12 29.76 -7.55
N PRO A 342 8.18 30.51 -7.22
CA PRO A 342 8.03 31.91 -6.83
C PRO A 342 7.23 32.73 -7.84
N SER A 343 7.43 32.55 -9.15
CA SER A 343 6.66 33.27 -10.18
C SER A 343 5.19 32.85 -10.21
N GLU A 344 4.86 31.56 -10.06
CA GLU A 344 3.46 31.11 -9.95
C GLU A 344 2.75 31.74 -8.74
N VAL A 345 3.45 31.94 -7.63
CA VAL A 345 2.90 32.60 -6.45
C VAL A 345 2.75 34.10 -6.67
N TYR A 346 3.82 34.79 -7.11
CA TYR A 346 3.82 36.25 -7.22
C TYR A 346 2.98 36.78 -8.39
N ASP A 347 3.09 36.16 -9.57
CA ASP A 347 2.47 36.66 -10.79
C ASP A 347 1.04 36.15 -10.98
N TRP A 348 0.74 34.94 -10.50
CA TRP A 348 -0.56 34.28 -10.72
C TRP A 348 -1.38 34.08 -9.43
N GLY A 349 -0.74 34.16 -8.26
CA GLY A 349 -1.40 33.93 -6.98
C GLY A 349 -1.81 32.46 -6.80
N MET A 350 -1.00 31.52 -7.30
CA MET A 350 -1.22 30.10 -7.10
C MET A 350 -0.91 29.66 -5.67
N LYS A 351 -1.63 28.64 -5.19
CA LYS A 351 -1.38 27.97 -3.91
C LYS A 351 -0.94 26.53 -4.15
N GLY A 352 -0.17 26.00 -3.20
CA GLY A 352 0.26 24.62 -3.20
C GLY A 352 -0.81 23.67 -2.66
N GLY A 353 -0.80 22.44 -3.18
CA GLY A 353 -1.50 21.29 -2.61
C GLY A 353 -0.87 20.84 -1.28
N GLN A 354 -1.50 19.85 -0.64
CA GLN A 354 -1.05 19.32 0.66
C GLN A 354 -0.89 17.78 0.67
N GLU A 355 -1.25 17.10 -0.41
CA GLU A 355 -1.29 15.65 -0.47
C GLU A 355 -0.18 15.10 -1.38
N ILE A 356 0.53 14.07 -0.90
CA ILE A 356 1.54 13.33 -1.65
C ILE A 356 1.12 11.88 -1.63
N LYS A 357 0.74 11.34 -2.80
CA LYS A 357 0.23 9.98 -2.92
C LYS A 357 0.70 9.31 -4.20
N VAL A 358 0.83 7.99 -4.13
CA VAL A 358 0.95 7.14 -5.32
C VAL A 358 -0.43 6.82 -5.90
N PHE A 359 -0.47 6.52 -7.19
CA PHE A 359 -1.66 6.13 -7.92
C PHE A 359 -1.52 4.68 -8.35
N ASP A 360 -2.48 3.83 -7.95
CA ASP A 360 -2.55 2.48 -8.48
C ASP A 360 -3.03 2.52 -9.95
N THR A 361 -2.38 1.73 -10.80
CA THR A 361 -2.75 1.51 -12.21
C THR A 361 -2.69 0.02 -12.55
N ASP A 362 -3.12 -0.33 -13.76
CA ASP A 362 -2.91 -1.67 -14.34
C ASP A 362 -1.44 -1.95 -14.70
N CYS A 363 -0.58 -0.93 -14.64
CA CYS A 363 0.84 -0.97 -15.02
C CYS A 363 1.81 -0.79 -13.83
N GLY A 364 1.33 -0.85 -12.59
CA GLY A 364 2.15 -0.57 -11.40
C GLY A 364 1.64 0.61 -10.59
N ARG A 365 2.37 0.93 -9.52
CA ARG A 365 2.14 2.14 -8.74
C ARG A 365 2.95 3.27 -9.33
N ILE A 366 2.29 4.35 -9.67
CA ILE A 366 2.95 5.51 -10.27
C ILE A 366 2.90 6.70 -9.33
N GLY A 367 3.91 7.57 -9.42
CA GLY A 367 3.91 8.89 -8.81
C GLY A 367 3.78 9.95 -9.89
N ILE A 368 3.20 11.10 -9.54
CA ILE A 368 3.16 12.27 -10.42
C ILE A 368 3.60 13.49 -9.60
N LEU A 369 4.62 14.20 -10.05
CA LEU A 369 5.14 15.42 -9.44
C LEU A 369 5.22 16.51 -10.50
N ILE A 370 4.71 17.71 -10.23
CA ILE A 370 4.63 18.75 -11.26
C ILE A 370 5.86 19.64 -11.16
N CYS A 371 6.70 19.62 -12.20
CA CYS A 371 7.79 20.56 -12.44
C CYS A 371 8.69 20.74 -11.20
N TYR A 372 8.58 21.89 -10.54
CA TYR A 372 9.37 22.29 -9.39
C TYR A 372 9.34 21.27 -8.24
N ASP A 373 8.27 20.48 -8.11
CA ASP A 373 8.18 19.39 -7.12
C ASP A 373 9.35 18.39 -7.22
N VAL A 374 9.88 18.12 -8.43
CA VAL A 374 10.97 17.13 -8.61
C VAL A 374 12.31 17.61 -8.02
N GLU A 375 12.48 18.92 -7.86
CA GLU A 375 13.70 19.52 -7.30
C GLU A 375 13.84 19.22 -5.80
N PHE A 376 12.75 18.83 -5.13
CA PHE A 376 12.72 18.48 -3.70
C PHE A 376 12.85 16.96 -3.51
N PRO A 377 13.95 16.44 -2.94
CA PRO A 377 14.19 14.99 -2.81
C PRO A 377 13.20 14.27 -1.90
N GLU A 378 12.57 14.97 -0.96
CA GLU A 378 11.63 14.40 0.01
C GLU A 378 10.38 13.84 -0.67
N MET A 379 9.87 14.53 -1.69
CA MET A 379 8.66 14.17 -2.42
C MET A 379 8.76 12.78 -3.09
N PRO A 380 9.73 12.53 -3.99
CA PRO A 380 9.89 11.22 -4.61
C PRO A 380 10.32 10.15 -3.60
N ARG A 381 11.03 10.51 -2.53
CA ARG A 381 11.36 9.56 -1.46
C ARG A 381 10.11 9.04 -0.74
N LEU A 382 9.17 9.93 -0.42
CA LEU A 382 7.90 9.54 0.18
C LEU A 382 7.08 8.64 -0.76
N LEU A 383 7.05 8.94 -2.06
CA LEU A 383 6.38 8.10 -3.05
C LEU A 383 7.06 6.73 -3.19
N ALA A 384 8.38 6.66 -3.16
CA ALA A 384 9.13 5.41 -3.19
C ALA A 384 8.81 4.52 -1.97
N LEU A 385 8.71 5.11 -0.77
CA LEU A 385 8.28 4.40 0.45
C LEU A 385 6.83 3.89 0.38
N GLN A 386 6.00 4.49 -0.48
CA GLN A 386 4.65 4.01 -0.79
C GLN A 386 4.63 2.93 -1.89
N GLY A 387 5.81 2.53 -2.39
CA GLY A 387 5.99 1.48 -3.39
C GLY A 387 5.80 1.97 -4.83
N MET A 388 6.22 3.20 -5.15
CA MET A 388 6.21 3.74 -6.52
C MET A 388 7.25 3.05 -7.42
N ASP A 389 6.82 2.62 -8.61
CA ASP A 389 7.66 2.02 -9.64
C ASP A 389 8.11 3.03 -10.71
N ILE A 390 7.22 3.97 -11.06
CA ILE A 390 7.43 4.97 -12.12
C ILE A 390 7.01 6.35 -11.63
N LEU A 391 7.87 7.35 -11.78
CA LEU A 391 7.59 8.75 -11.51
C LEU A 391 7.40 9.52 -12.82
N PHE A 392 6.26 10.20 -12.96
CA PHE A 392 5.99 11.10 -14.07
C PHE A 392 6.13 12.56 -13.65
N VAL A 393 6.81 13.35 -14.48
CA VAL A 393 7.11 14.76 -14.19
C VAL A 393 6.74 15.63 -15.39
N PRO A 394 5.49 16.10 -15.49
CA PRO A 394 5.13 17.18 -16.41
C PRO A 394 5.83 18.47 -15.97
N PHE A 395 6.49 19.19 -16.89
CA PHE A 395 7.20 20.42 -16.56
C PHE A 395 7.13 21.50 -17.65
N MET A 396 7.36 22.75 -17.25
CA MET A 396 7.45 23.89 -18.14
C MET A 396 8.58 24.80 -17.67
N THR A 397 9.53 25.11 -18.57
CA THR A 397 10.69 25.95 -18.26
C THR A 397 11.08 26.80 -19.46
N ASP A 398 11.40 28.06 -19.20
CA ASP A 398 11.72 29.01 -20.28
C ASP A 398 13.16 28.92 -20.78
N THR A 399 14.07 28.43 -19.93
CA THR A 399 15.52 28.45 -20.17
C THR A 399 16.14 27.08 -20.06
N GLN A 400 17.27 26.89 -20.75
CA GLN A 400 18.08 25.69 -20.62
C GLN A 400 18.56 25.44 -19.17
N ASN A 401 18.79 26.49 -18.39
CA ASN A 401 19.14 26.36 -16.98
C ASN A 401 17.98 25.79 -16.15
N GLY A 402 16.75 26.25 -16.40
CA GLY A 402 15.56 25.69 -15.76
C GLY A 402 15.37 24.22 -16.11
N TYR A 403 15.44 23.89 -17.40
CA TYR A 403 15.38 22.51 -17.87
C TYR A 403 16.46 21.63 -17.25
N ASN A 404 17.71 22.08 -17.17
CA ASN A 404 18.80 21.30 -16.60
C ASN A 404 18.57 20.98 -15.12
N ARG A 405 17.94 21.87 -14.34
CA ARG A 405 17.57 21.55 -12.95
C ARG A 405 16.57 20.40 -12.89
N VAL A 406 15.46 20.52 -13.61
CA VAL A 406 14.44 19.47 -13.71
C VAL A 406 15.07 18.15 -14.16
N ARG A 407 15.87 18.18 -15.23
CA ARG A 407 16.54 17.00 -15.80
C ARG A 407 17.46 16.33 -14.79
N CYS A 408 18.39 17.08 -14.19
CA CYS A 408 19.39 16.52 -13.28
C CYS A 408 18.74 16.01 -11.98
N CYS A 409 17.75 16.72 -11.44
CA CYS A 409 16.99 16.25 -10.29
C CYS A 409 16.23 14.97 -10.61
N ALA A 410 15.50 14.91 -11.74
CA ALA A 410 14.79 13.72 -12.18
C ALA A 410 15.73 12.50 -12.36
N GLN A 411 16.92 12.71 -12.94
CA GLN A 411 17.94 11.66 -13.03
C GLN A 411 18.39 11.17 -11.65
N ALA A 412 18.65 12.09 -10.72
CA ALA A 412 18.99 11.72 -9.35
C ALA A 412 17.84 10.93 -8.68
N ARG A 413 16.57 11.28 -8.93
CA ARG A 413 15.41 10.59 -8.37
C ARG A 413 15.31 9.15 -8.83
N ALA A 414 15.62 8.90 -10.11
CA ALA A 414 15.62 7.55 -10.68
C ALA A 414 16.63 6.64 -9.97
N ILE A 415 17.82 7.17 -9.70
CA ILE A 415 18.91 6.43 -9.05
C ILE A 415 18.62 6.23 -7.56
N GLU A 416 18.35 7.30 -6.82
CA GLU A 416 18.28 7.22 -5.35
C GLU A 416 17.03 6.49 -4.84
N ASN A 417 15.98 6.42 -5.65
CA ASN A 417 14.72 5.73 -5.32
C ASN A 417 14.55 4.41 -6.09
N GLU A 418 15.53 4.01 -6.89
CA GLU A 418 15.50 2.78 -7.68
C GLU A 418 14.24 2.64 -8.55
N CYS A 419 13.83 3.74 -9.21
CA CYS A 419 12.60 3.82 -9.98
C CYS A 419 12.82 4.42 -11.38
N TYR A 420 11.87 4.23 -12.29
CA TYR A 420 11.88 4.93 -13.57
C TYR A 420 11.37 6.35 -13.40
N VAL A 421 11.93 7.31 -14.14
CA VAL A 421 11.46 8.70 -14.13
C VAL A 421 11.25 9.18 -15.56
N ALA A 422 10.02 9.61 -15.86
CA ALA A 422 9.61 10.12 -17.16
C ALA A 422 9.30 11.61 -17.07
N ILE A 423 10.01 12.45 -17.81
CA ILE A 423 9.81 13.90 -17.82
C ILE A 423 9.26 14.35 -19.17
N SER A 424 8.23 15.19 -19.19
CA SER A 424 7.70 15.78 -20.43
C SER A 424 7.55 17.29 -20.32
N GLY A 425 8.10 17.98 -21.32
CA GLY A 425 8.24 19.44 -21.30
C GLY A 425 7.69 20.14 -22.55
N ASN A 426 7.51 21.46 -22.42
CA ASN A 426 7.10 22.32 -23.52
C ASN A 426 8.30 22.88 -24.30
N VAL A 427 8.11 23.15 -25.59
CA VAL A 427 9.04 23.86 -26.48
C VAL A 427 8.31 24.95 -27.26
N GLY A 428 9.03 25.86 -27.93
CA GLY A 428 8.39 26.90 -28.74
C GLY A 428 8.09 28.15 -27.92
N ASN A 429 7.02 28.88 -28.25
CA ASN A 429 6.77 30.21 -27.70
C ASN A 429 5.33 30.69 -27.88
N LEU A 430 4.87 31.60 -27.00
CA LEU A 430 3.60 32.31 -27.13
C LEU A 430 3.87 33.83 -27.25
N PRO A 431 4.04 34.37 -28.47
CA PRO A 431 4.53 35.75 -28.69
C PRO A 431 3.70 36.88 -28.07
N LYS A 432 2.46 36.59 -27.65
CA LYS A 432 1.49 37.57 -27.16
C LYS A 432 1.09 37.34 -25.71
N VAL A 433 1.66 36.34 -25.05
CA VAL A 433 1.40 35.99 -23.65
C VAL A 433 2.60 36.42 -22.81
N ASN A 434 2.40 37.44 -21.96
CA ASN A 434 3.44 37.89 -21.03
C ASN A 434 3.87 36.74 -20.09
N ASN A 435 5.18 36.61 -19.85
CA ASN A 435 5.81 35.54 -19.05
C ASN A 435 5.75 34.13 -19.68
N MET A 436 5.50 34.00 -20.99
CA MET A 436 5.60 32.74 -21.74
C MET A 436 6.31 32.92 -23.10
N ASP A 437 7.38 33.72 -23.10
CA ASP A 437 8.06 34.18 -24.32
C ASP A 437 8.83 33.07 -25.06
N LEU A 438 9.49 32.17 -24.33
CA LEU A 438 10.25 31.06 -24.88
C LEU A 438 10.11 29.86 -23.96
N GLN A 439 10.08 28.66 -24.52
CA GLN A 439 10.04 27.39 -23.79
C GLN A 439 11.14 26.47 -24.29
N PHE A 440 11.87 25.86 -23.36
CA PHE A 440 12.93 24.92 -23.66
C PHE A 440 12.74 23.63 -22.86
N SER A 441 12.81 22.50 -23.57
CA SER A 441 12.82 21.17 -22.95
C SER A 441 13.44 20.14 -23.88
N GLN A 442 13.87 19.03 -23.30
CA GLN A 442 14.05 17.76 -24.00
C GLN A 442 13.43 16.68 -23.13
N SER A 443 12.27 16.19 -23.55
CA SER A 443 11.54 15.14 -22.82
C SER A 443 12.37 13.85 -22.81
N ALA A 444 12.36 13.11 -21.70
CA ALA A 444 13.27 11.98 -21.49
C ALA A 444 12.73 10.97 -20.47
N ILE A 445 13.21 9.73 -20.57
CA ILE A 445 13.03 8.67 -19.57
C ILE A 445 14.39 8.35 -18.96
N PHE A 446 14.45 8.24 -17.64
CA PHE A 446 15.61 7.85 -16.86
C PHE A 446 15.35 6.54 -16.14
N THR A 447 16.37 5.71 -16.04
CA THR A 447 16.31 4.39 -15.40
C THR A 447 17.09 4.38 -14.10
N PRO A 448 16.79 3.46 -13.17
CA PRO A 448 17.73 3.11 -12.13
C PRO A 448 19.03 2.57 -12.78
N SER A 449 20.17 2.82 -12.16
CA SER A 449 21.50 2.59 -12.76
C SER A 449 21.87 1.10 -12.96
N ASP A 450 20.99 0.17 -12.59
CA ASP A 450 21.33 -1.24 -12.39
C ASP A 450 20.97 -2.16 -13.56
N PHE A 451 20.28 -1.67 -14.60
CA PHE A 451 19.95 -2.46 -15.79
C PHE A 451 20.02 -1.64 -17.08
N SER A 452 20.43 -2.29 -18.18
CA SER A 452 20.36 -1.75 -19.53
C SER A 452 18.90 -1.58 -20.00
N PHE A 453 18.59 -0.43 -20.60
CA PHE A 453 17.32 -0.19 -21.30
C PHE A 453 17.11 -1.30 -22.36
N PRO A 454 15.98 -2.05 -22.36
CA PRO A 454 15.73 -3.09 -23.35
C PRO A 454 15.52 -2.54 -24.77
#